data_AF-C6WD28-F1
#
_entry.id   AF-C6WD28-F1
#
_cell.length_a   1.000
_cell.length_b   1.000
_cell.length_c   1.000
_cell.angle_alpha   90.00
_cell.angle_beta   90.00
_cell.angle_gamma   90.00
#
_symmetry.space_group_name_H-M   'P 1'
#
loop_
_entity.id
_entity.type
_entity.pdbx_description
1 polymer ?
#
loop_
_entity_poly.entity_id
_entity_poly.type
_entity_poly.pdbx_seq_one_letter_code
_entity_poly.pdbx_strand_id
1 'polypeptide(L)'
;MTVGFDLAAWRETAPITAEAALERYRDLAARSPADAVEPELKGFLEELGSAFAGAAAPWSQEPSARGGVVVMSARWSQSDRVHAVVRELARRHGLVCFDPQERQVLHPWVTLSLSDGTRVENPDAARIAAALGSLSRSRYYAILERAEQDYVQVGYAGGFGAVSYALERREGSADRHYRCELPDLARVTRAFEAFAAGEDGWAAGFAWYRVEF
;
A
#
# COMPACT_ATOMS: atom_id res chain seq x y z
N MET A 1 12.23 -29.53 6.16
CA MET A 1 11.07 -28.63 6.34
C MET A 1 11.20 -27.54 5.30
N THR A 2 10.24 -27.42 4.39
CA THR A 2 10.23 -26.28 3.46
C THR A 2 9.94 -25.04 4.29
N VAL A 3 10.86 -24.07 4.29
CA VAL A 3 10.62 -22.79 4.96
C VAL A 3 9.50 -22.09 4.19
N GLY A 4 8.39 -21.81 4.87
CA GLY A 4 7.28 -21.01 4.36
C GLY A 4 7.32 -19.60 4.92
N PHE A 5 6.38 -18.77 4.50
CA PHE A 5 6.09 -17.48 5.10
C PHE A 5 4.58 -17.34 5.28
N ASP A 6 4.18 -16.38 6.10
CA ASP A 6 2.79 -16.12 6.40
C ASP A 6 2.40 -14.73 5.92
N LEU A 7 1.14 -14.57 5.55
CA LEU A 7 0.49 -13.27 5.45
C LEU A 7 -0.81 -13.34 6.22
N ALA A 8 -1.22 -12.19 6.76
CA ALA A 8 -2.51 -12.05 7.41
C ALA A 8 -3.26 -10.85 6.84
N ALA A 9 -4.57 -11.00 6.64
CA ALA A 9 -5.43 -9.92 6.18
C ALA A 9 -6.65 -9.76 7.08
N TRP A 10 -6.90 -8.56 7.58
CA TRP A 10 -8.06 -8.26 8.45
C TRP A 10 -8.55 -6.84 8.25
N ARG A 11 -9.72 -6.55 8.81
CA ARG A 11 -10.28 -5.21 8.79
C ARG A 11 -9.74 -4.39 9.97
N GLU A 12 -9.27 -3.19 9.68
CA GLU A 12 -8.94 -2.20 10.70
C GLU A 12 -9.64 -0.89 10.39
N THR A 13 -10.07 -0.18 11.43
CA THR A 13 -10.78 1.12 11.31
C THR A 13 -9.86 2.32 11.55
N ALA A 14 -8.64 2.07 12.02
CA ALA A 14 -7.61 3.07 12.28
C ALA A 14 -6.23 2.47 11.96
N PRO A 15 -5.18 3.28 11.79
CA PRO A 15 -3.83 2.75 11.64
C PRO A 15 -3.42 1.90 12.84
N ILE A 16 -2.80 0.78 12.50
CA ILE A 16 -2.19 -0.15 13.43
C ILE A 16 -0.69 -0.15 13.20
N THR A 17 0.09 -0.08 14.27
CA THR A 17 1.56 -0.18 14.18
C THR A 17 1.98 -1.61 13.88
N ALA A 18 3.22 -1.80 13.41
CA ALA A 18 3.79 -3.13 13.19
C ALA A 18 3.77 -4.00 14.46
N GLU A 19 4.06 -3.42 15.62
CA GLU A 19 4.04 -4.10 16.91
C GLU A 19 2.63 -4.57 17.28
N ALA A 20 1.64 -3.68 17.19
CA ALA A 20 0.25 -4.02 17.48
C ALA A 20 -0.31 -5.03 16.47
N ALA A 21 0.07 -4.93 15.19
CA ALA A 21 -0.28 -5.89 14.17
C ALA A 21 0.32 -7.28 14.45
N LEU A 22 1.56 -7.34 14.94
CA LEU A 22 2.22 -8.59 15.31
C LEU A 22 1.55 -9.26 16.52
N GLU A 23 1.15 -8.49 17.53
CA GLU A 23 0.40 -9.00 18.68
C GLU A 23 -0.96 -9.56 18.25
N ARG A 24 -1.68 -8.82 17.41
CA ARG A 24 -2.96 -9.26 16.85
C ARG A 24 -2.82 -10.52 16.00
N TYR A 25 -1.80 -10.58 15.13
CA TYR A 25 -1.49 -11.77 14.35
C TYR A 25 -1.27 -12.99 15.25
N ARG A 26 -0.45 -12.86 16.30
CA ARG A 26 -0.17 -13.97 17.22
C ARG A 26 -1.41 -14.47 17.94
N ASP A 27 -2.25 -13.56 18.42
CA ASP A 27 -3.51 -13.91 19.08
C ASP A 27 -4.46 -14.66 18.13
N LEU A 28 -4.67 -14.13 16.92
CA LEU A 28 -5.64 -14.67 15.99
C LEU A 28 -5.16 -15.93 15.25
N ALA A 29 -3.87 -16.01 14.90
CA ALA A 29 -3.29 -17.17 14.23
C ALA A 29 -3.27 -18.42 15.13
N ALA A 30 -3.23 -18.24 16.45
CA ALA A 30 -3.33 -19.33 17.42
C ALA A 30 -4.75 -19.92 17.54
N ARG A 31 -5.77 -19.23 17.01
CA ARG A 31 -7.17 -19.69 17.05
C ARG A 31 -7.42 -20.76 16.00
N SER A 32 -8.37 -21.65 16.27
CA SER A 32 -8.88 -22.58 15.27
C SER A 32 -9.54 -21.82 14.10
N PRO A 33 -9.55 -22.39 12.88
CA PRO A 33 -10.38 -21.87 11.79
C PRO A 33 -11.82 -21.67 12.25
N ALA A 34 -12.42 -20.56 11.83
CA ALA A 34 -13.81 -20.26 12.13
C ALA A 34 -14.74 -21.04 11.18
N ASP A 35 -15.83 -21.59 11.72
CA ASP A 35 -16.86 -22.26 10.92
C ASP A 35 -17.64 -21.28 10.01
N ALA A 36 -17.73 -20.02 10.44
CA ALA A 36 -18.35 -18.93 9.70
C ALA A 36 -17.31 -17.84 9.39
N VAL A 37 -17.29 -17.41 8.14
CA VAL A 37 -16.47 -16.30 7.67
C VAL A 37 -17.30 -15.03 7.68
N GLU A 38 -16.76 -13.96 8.25
CA GLU A 38 -17.38 -12.64 8.23
C GLU A 38 -17.61 -12.17 6.77
N PRO A 39 -18.76 -11.53 6.45
CA PRO A 39 -19.09 -11.13 5.07
C PRO A 39 -17.99 -10.34 4.37
N GLU A 40 -17.23 -9.53 5.12
CA GLU A 40 -16.18 -8.67 4.60
C GLU A 40 -14.91 -9.43 4.21
N LEU A 41 -14.63 -10.58 4.86
CA LEU A 41 -13.49 -11.44 4.53
C LEU A 41 -13.85 -12.48 3.48
N LYS A 42 -15.14 -12.81 3.34
CA LYS A 42 -15.64 -13.79 2.39
C LYS A 42 -15.25 -13.46 0.95
N GLY A 43 -15.47 -12.22 0.52
CA GLY A 43 -15.09 -11.78 -0.84
C GLY A 43 -13.58 -11.91 -1.10
N PHE A 44 -12.75 -11.52 -0.12
CA PHE A 44 -11.30 -11.66 -0.20
C PHE A 44 -10.88 -13.13 -0.35
N LEU A 45 -11.45 -14.04 0.44
CA LEU A 45 -11.15 -15.48 0.37
C LEU A 45 -11.58 -16.11 -0.97
N GLU A 46 -12.76 -15.74 -1.47
CA GLU A 46 -13.26 -16.24 -2.76
C GLU A 46 -12.34 -15.82 -3.92
N GLU A 47 -11.95 -14.55 -3.97
CA GLU A 47 -11.04 -14.04 -4.99
C GLU A 47 -9.62 -14.60 -4.84
N LEU A 48 -9.15 -14.80 -3.60
CA LEU A 48 -7.86 -15.44 -3.32
C LEU A 48 -7.84 -16.89 -3.82
N GLY A 49 -8.90 -17.64 -3.57
CA GLY A 49 -9.06 -19.01 -4.05
C GLY A 49 -9.09 -19.08 -5.58
N SER A 50 -9.79 -18.13 -6.23
CA SER A 50 -9.83 -18.01 -7.69
C SER A 50 -8.44 -17.69 -8.28
N ALA A 51 -7.69 -16.77 -7.65
CA ALA A 51 -6.35 -16.37 -8.09
C ALA A 51 -5.30 -17.50 -7.95
N PHE A 52 -5.52 -18.42 -7.02
CA PHE A 52 -4.60 -19.51 -6.67
C PHE A 52 -5.27 -20.88 -6.65
N ALA A 53 -5.89 -21.25 -7.77
CA ALA A 53 -6.58 -22.53 -7.92
C ALA A 53 -5.66 -23.71 -8.32
N GLY A 54 -6.05 -24.92 -7.91
CA GLY A 54 -5.50 -26.19 -8.38
C GLY A 54 -4.14 -26.58 -7.79
N ALA A 55 -3.50 -27.60 -8.39
CA ALA A 55 -2.26 -28.20 -7.86
C ALA A 55 -1.06 -27.25 -7.84
N ALA A 56 -1.14 -26.11 -8.52
CA ALA A 56 -0.11 -25.07 -8.54
C ALA A 56 -0.30 -24.02 -7.43
N ALA A 57 -1.32 -24.15 -6.57
CA ALA A 57 -1.56 -23.22 -5.47
C ALA A 57 -0.30 -23.09 -4.58
N PRO A 58 0.10 -21.86 -4.18
CA PRO A 58 1.36 -21.61 -3.49
C PRO A 58 1.33 -22.03 -2.01
N TRP A 59 0.16 -22.42 -1.52
CA TRP A 59 -0.16 -22.65 -0.12
C TRP A 59 0.56 -23.87 0.47
N SER A 60 1.18 -23.68 1.64
CA SER A 60 1.67 -24.75 2.51
C SER A 60 0.56 -25.25 3.45
N GLN A 61 -0.40 -24.38 3.75
CA GLN A 61 -1.65 -24.63 4.47
C GLN A 61 -2.74 -23.83 3.74
N GLU A 62 -3.93 -24.39 3.58
CA GLU A 62 -5.03 -23.69 2.92
C GLU A 62 -5.37 -22.38 3.66
N PRO A 63 -5.51 -21.24 2.95
CA PRO A 63 -5.94 -19.99 3.55
C PRO A 63 -7.23 -20.16 4.35
N SER A 64 -7.28 -19.60 5.56
CA SER A 64 -8.39 -19.83 6.48
C SER A 64 -8.74 -18.57 7.27
N ALA A 65 -10.04 -18.33 7.48
CA ALA A 65 -10.52 -17.28 8.38
C ALA A 65 -10.46 -17.75 9.83
N ARG A 66 -10.02 -16.88 10.75
CA ARG A 66 -9.80 -17.15 12.18
C ARG A 66 -10.26 -15.99 13.04
N GLY A 67 -11.58 -15.78 13.13
CA GLY A 67 -12.18 -14.73 13.97
C GLY A 67 -11.77 -13.32 13.52
N GLY A 68 -12.16 -12.95 12.30
CA GLY A 68 -11.92 -11.61 11.76
C GLY A 68 -10.57 -11.40 11.07
N VAL A 69 -9.76 -12.44 10.89
CA VAL A 69 -8.54 -12.41 10.07
C VAL A 69 -8.50 -13.59 9.12
N VAL A 70 -7.91 -13.41 7.95
CA VAL A 70 -7.50 -14.49 7.06
C VAL A 70 -6.01 -14.71 7.22
N VAL A 71 -5.60 -15.92 7.61
CA VAL A 71 -4.19 -16.34 7.69
C VAL A 71 -3.86 -17.19 6.48
N MET A 72 -2.75 -16.86 5.82
CA MET A 72 -2.27 -17.47 4.58
C MET A 72 -0.82 -17.93 4.78
N SER A 73 -0.57 -19.23 4.73
CA SER A 73 0.79 -19.77 4.80
C SER A 73 1.21 -20.29 3.43
N ALA A 74 2.29 -19.74 2.87
CA ALA A 74 2.75 -20.04 1.51
C ALA A 74 4.20 -20.52 1.47
N ARG A 75 4.57 -21.14 0.34
CA ARG A 75 5.94 -21.57 0.06
C ARG A 75 6.81 -20.36 -0.28
N TRP A 76 8.00 -20.24 0.31
CA TRP A 76 8.91 -19.11 0.10
C TRP A 76 9.25 -18.85 -1.38
N SER A 77 9.38 -19.90 -2.18
CA SER A 77 9.64 -19.79 -3.63
C SER A 77 8.52 -19.10 -4.43
N GLN A 78 7.41 -18.75 -3.79
CA GLN A 78 6.29 -18.03 -4.39
C GLN A 78 6.07 -16.66 -3.71
N SER A 79 7.01 -16.18 -2.87
CA SER A 79 6.89 -14.95 -2.08
C SER A 79 6.41 -13.78 -2.92
N ASP A 80 7.11 -13.46 -4.02
CA ASP A 80 6.86 -12.24 -4.78
C ASP A 80 5.47 -12.25 -5.40
N ARG A 81 5.06 -13.40 -5.96
CA ARG A 81 3.75 -13.59 -6.57
C ARG A 81 2.63 -13.50 -5.52
N VAL A 82 2.80 -14.17 -4.39
CA VAL A 82 1.79 -14.19 -3.32
C VAL A 82 1.64 -12.82 -2.69
N HIS A 83 2.74 -12.14 -2.35
CA HIS A 83 2.69 -10.76 -1.85
C HIS A 83 1.98 -9.83 -2.82
N ALA A 84 2.35 -9.85 -4.10
CA ALA A 84 1.73 -8.99 -5.10
C ALA A 84 0.20 -9.18 -5.18
N VAL A 85 -0.26 -10.44 -5.27
CA VAL A 85 -1.70 -10.74 -5.34
C VAL A 85 -2.41 -10.42 -4.03
N VAL A 86 -1.90 -10.88 -2.89
CA VAL A 86 -2.54 -10.70 -1.58
C VAL A 86 -2.65 -9.22 -1.22
N ARG A 87 -1.62 -8.41 -1.47
CA ARG A 87 -1.64 -6.97 -1.20
C ARG A 87 -2.70 -6.26 -2.04
N GLU A 88 -2.81 -6.61 -3.32
CA GLU A 88 -3.82 -6.03 -4.21
C GLU A 88 -5.24 -6.45 -3.81
N LEU A 89 -5.45 -7.73 -3.48
CA LEU A 89 -6.73 -8.20 -2.96
C LEU A 89 -7.11 -7.50 -1.65
N ALA A 90 -6.17 -7.45 -0.69
CA ALA A 90 -6.41 -6.78 0.59
C ALA A 90 -6.81 -5.31 0.39
N ARG A 91 -6.12 -4.60 -0.51
CA ARG A 91 -6.46 -3.22 -0.88
C ARG A 91 -7.89 -3.11 -1.44
N ARG A 92 -8.25 -3.94 -2.43
CA ARG A 92 -9.60 -3.91 -3.04
C ARG A 92 -10.72 -4.22 -2.04
N HIS A 93 -10.43 -5.06 -1.05
CA HIS A 93 -11.37 -5.39 0.02
C HIS A 93 -11.29 -4.47 1.25
N GLY A 94 -10.45 -3.42 1.22
CA GLY A 94 -10.31 -2.48 2.33
C GLY A 94 -9.73 -3.13 3.60
N LEU A 95 -8.83 -4.10 3.44
CA LEU A 95 -8.19 -4.85 4.51
C LEU A 95 -6.76 -4.37 4.72
N VAL A 96 -6.32 -4.39 5.97
CA VAL A 96 -4.90 -4.39 6.31
C VAL A 96 -4.31 -5.73 5.86
N CYS A 97 -3.14 -5.69 5.24
CA CYS A 97 -2.30 -6.86 4.98
C CYS A 97 -1.05 -6.76 5.84
N PHE A 98 -0.68 -7.84 6.54
CA PHE A 98 0.47 -7.88 7.41
C PHE A 98 1.39 -9.02 7.07
N ASP A 99 2.68 -8.70 7.01
CA ASP A 99 3.79 -9.63 6.90
C ASP A 99 4.48 -9.74 8.28
N PRO A 100 4.30 -10.85 9.02
CA PRO A 100 4.92 -11.05 10.32
C PRO A 100 6.43 -11.32 10.25
N GLN A 101 6.96 -11.73 9.10
CA GLN A 101 8.39 -11.98 8.92
C GLN A 101 9.15 -10.67 8.78
N GLU A 102 8.64 -9.74 7.97
CA GLU A 102 9.21 -8.39 7.76
C GLU A 102 8.67 -7.34 8.74
N ARG A 103 7.66 -7.69 9.54
CA ARG A 103 6.88 -6.78 10.40
C ARG A 103 6.30 -5.60 9.60
N GLN A 104 5.85 -5.87 8.39
CA GLN A 104 5.34 -4.84 7.49
C GLN A 104 3.81 -4.81 7.54
N VAL A 105 3.24 -3.63 7.76
CA VAL A 105 1.80 -3.37 7.68
C VAL A 105 1.51 -2.62 6.39
N LEU A 106 0.70 -3.20 5.52
CA LEU A 106 0.06 -2.48 4.42
C LEU A 106 -1.35 -2.09 4.84
N HIS A 107 -1.60 -0.79 4.87
CA HIS A 107 -2.94 -0.25 5.10
C HIS A 107 -3.73 -0.19 3.79
N PRO A 108 -5.07 -0.30 3.85
CA PRO A 108 -5.91 -0.15 2.67
C PRO A 108 -6.07 1.31 2.21
N TRP A 109 -5.57 2.28 2.98
CA TRP A 109 -5.60 3.71 2.67
C TRP A 109 -4.19 4.28 2.47
N VAL A 110 -4.13 5.46 1.87
CA VAL A 110 -2.90 6.25 1.74
C VAL A 110 -2.72 7.22 2.89
N THR A 111 -1.48 7.60 3.17
CA THR A 111 -1.12 8.67 4.11
C THR A 111 -0.46 9.81 3.36
N LEU A 112 -0.97 11.03 3.52
CA LEU A 112 -0.33 12.25 3.04
C LEU A 112 0.51 12.87 4.16
N SER A 113 1.80 13.05 3.91
CA SER A 113 2.72 13.72 4.82
C SER A 113 3.36 14.94 4.14
N LEU A 114 3.58 16.00 4.91
CA LEU A 114 4.30 17.20 4.47
C LEU A 114 5.63 17.31 5.21
N SER A 115 6.57 18.08 4.65
CA SER A 115 7.90 18.26 5.24
C SER A 115 7.92 18.90 6.63
N ASP A 116 6.81 19.51 7.07
CA ASP A 116 6.67 20.11 8.40
C ASP A 116 6.16 19.11 9.47
N GLY A 117 6.02 17.83 9.10
CA GLY A 117 5.52 16.78 9.97
C GLY A 117 3.99 16.65 9.99
N THR A 118 3.25 17.50 9.27
CA THR A 118 1.80 17.31 9.08
C THR A 118 1.54 15.96 8.43
N ARG A 119 0.59 15.19 8.98
CA ARG A 119 0.16 13.89 8.48
C ARG A 119 -1.37 13.85 8.39
N VAL A 120 -1.89 13.39 7.26
CA VAL A 120 -3.32 13.20 7.00
C VAL A 120 -3.55 11.80 6.47
N GLU A 121 -4.31 11.02 7.21
CA GLU A 121 -4.69 9.65 6.81
C GLU A 121 -5.91 9.68 5.90
N ASN A 122 -5.87 8.82 4.89
CA ASN A 122 -6.90 8.67 3.87
C ASN A 122 -7.49 10.02 3.41
N PRO A 123 -6.64 10.97 2.97
CA PRO A 123 -7.10 12.29 2.58
C PRO A 123 -8.07 12.18 1.40
N ASP A 124 -9.17 12.93 1.47
CA ASP A 124 -10.01 13.17 0.30
C ASP A 124 -9.31 14.15 -0.68
N ALA A 125 -9.89 14.30 -1.87
CA ALA A 125 -9.39 15.19 -2.91
C ALA A 125 -9.20 16.64 -2.40
N ALA A 126 -10.12 17.13 -1.58
CA ALA A 126 -10.04 18.48 -1.02
C ALA A 126 -8.83 18.65 -0.08
N ARG A 127 -8.55 17.66 0.76
CA ARG A 127 -7.38 17.63 1.65
C ARG A 127 -6.08 17.49 0.88
N ILE A 128 -6.05 16.68 -0.19
CA ILE A 128 -4.89 16.58 -1.10
C ILE A 128 -4.62 17.95 -1.73
N ALA A 129 -5.62 18.55 -2.38
CA ALA A 129 -5.48 19.84 -3.04
C ALA A 129 -5.04 20.95 -2.06
N ALA A 130 -5.63 21.00 -0.86
CA ALA A 130 -5.28 21.98 0.16
C ALA A 130 -3.83 21.82 0.66
N ALA A 131 -3.40 20.58 0.89
CA ALA A 131 -2.03 20.30 1.32
C ALA A 131 -1.01 20.71 0.25
N LEU A 132 -1.24 20.31 -1.01
CA LEU A 132 -0.40 20.67 -2.15
C LEU A 132 -0.38 22.17 -2.42
N GLY A 133 -1.53 22.85 -2.27
CA GLY A 133 -1.62 24.31 -2.36
C GLY A 133 -0.89 25.06 -1.25
N SER A 134 -0.57 24.37 -0.14
CA SER A 134 0.16 24.93 0.99
C SER A 134 1.68 24.76 0.91
N LEU A 135 2.19 24.16 -0.17
CA LEU A 135 3.63 23.98 -0.38
C LEU A 135 4.35 25.33 -0.34
N SER A 136 5.42 25.40 0.43
CA SER A 136 6.14 26.64 0.73
C SER A 136 7.57 26.30 1.16
N ARG A 137 8.34 27.29 1.63
CA ARG A 137 9.71 27.05 2.09
C ARG A 137 9.76 26.15 3.34
N SER A 138 8.76 26.23 4.23
CA SER A 138 8.64 25.35 5.40
C SER A 138 7.92 24.04 5.07
N ARG A 139 7.21 23.98 3.94
CA ARG A 139 6.47 22.82 3.40
C ARG A 139 6.98 22.49 2.01
N TYR A 140 8.25 22.11 1.89
CA TYR A 140 8.95 22.07 0.60
C TYR A 140 8.73 20.77 -0.18
N TYR A 141 8.15 19.75 0.45
CA TYR A 141 7.63 18.57 -0.23
C TYR A 141 6.35 18.04 0.42
N ALA A 142 5.61 17.27 -0.36
CA ALA A 142 4.52 16.41 0.10
C ALA A 142 4.73 14.99 -0.45
N ILE A 143 4.38 13.98 0.34
CA ILE A 143 4.45 12.56 -0.03
C ILE A 143 3.11 11.90 0.31
N LEU A 144 2.56 11.15 -0.64
CA LEU A 144 1.39 10.32 -0.47
C LEU A 144 1.82 8.86 -0.58
N GLU A 145 1.81 8.17 0.55
CA GLU A 145 2.39 6.83 0.72
C GLU A 145 1.31 5.78 0.98
N ARG A 146 1.38 4.63 0.28
CA ARG A 146 0.59 3.43 0.60
C ARG A 146 1.34 2.49 1.54
N ALA A 147 2.62 2.34 1.26
CA ALA A 147 3.53 1.45 1.97
C ALA A 147 4.95 1.97 1.83
N GLU A 148 5.86 1.41 2.60
CA GLU A 148 7.27 1.70 2.42
C GLU A 148 7.69 1.41 0.96
N GLN A 149 8.39 2.35 0.34
CA GLN A 149 8.78 2.31 -1.07
C GLN A 149 7.62 2.37 -2.09
N ASP A 150 6.36 2.52 -1.69
CA ASP A 150 5.22 2.66 -2.61
C ASP A 150 4.49 3.99 -2.37
N TYR A 151 4.87 5.00 -3.15
CA TYR A 151 4.44 6.37 -2.95
C TYR A 151 4.50 7.22 -4.21
N VAL A 152 3.80 8.35 -4.15
CA VAL A 152 4.05 9.53 -4.99
C VAL A 152 4.49 10.70 -4.12
N GLN A 153 5.46 11.48 -4.56
CA GLN A 153 5.91 12.68 -3.85
C GLN A 153 6.07 13.84 -4.82
N VAL A 154 6.00 15.05 -4.28
CA VAL A 154 6.27 16.26 -5.06
C VAL A 154 7.11 17.25 -4.24
N GLY A 155 8.03 17.92 -4.94
CA GLY A 155 8.70 19.13 -4.49
C GLY A 155 8.89 20.10 -5.66
N TYR A 156 9.55 21.23 -5.42
CA TYR A 156 9.92 22.15 -6.49
C TYR A 156 11.11 21.60 -7.29
N ALA A 157 11.01 21.55 -8.64
CA ALA A 157 12.01 20.84 -9.47
C ALA A 157 13.41 21.45 -9.40
N GLY A 158 13.51 22.78 -9.22
CA GLY A 158 14.76 23.53 -9.05
C GLY A 158 14.95 24.10 -7.63
N GLY A 159 14.23 23.58 -6.63
CA GLY A 159 14.21 24.14 -5.28
C GLY A 159 13.21 25.30 -5.12
N PHE A 160 13.14 25.86 -3.92
CA PHE A 160 12.11 26.84 -3.55
C PHE A 160 12.08 28.05 -4.49
N GLY A 161 10.89 28.39 -5.01
CA GLY A 161 10.69 29.48 -5.97
C GLY A 161 10.79 29.07 -7.44
N ALA A 162 11.08 27.79 -7.73
CA ALA A 162 10.97 27.27 -9.09
C ALA A 162 9.52 27.33 -9.60
N VAL A 163 9.37 27.51 -10.91
CA VAL A 163 8.08 27.57 -11.61
C VAL A 163 7.53 26.20 -11.99
N SER A 164 8.23 25.12 -11.64
CA SER A 164 7.87 23.74 -11.95
C SER A 164 8.03 22.82 -10.73
N TYR A 165 7.36 21.69 -10.81
CA TYR A 165 7.27 20.67 -9.76
C TYR A 165 7.95 19.40 -10.22
N ALA A 166 8.78 18.81 -9.37
CA ALA A 166 9.30 17.46 -9.55
C ALA A 166 8.32 16.48 -8.92
N LEU A 167 7.56 15.78 -9.75
CA LEU A 167 6.73 14.66 -9.32
C LEU A 167 7.59 13.40 -9.39
N GLU A 168 7.67 12.67 -8.29
CA GLU A 168 8.40 11.41 -8.20
C GLU A 168 7.47 10.29 -7.74
N ARG A 169 7.80 9.06 -8.10
CA ARG A 169 7.09 7.87 -7.64
C ARG A 169 8.06 6.73 -7.37
N ARG A 170 7.72 5.88 -6.40
CA ARG A 170 8.34 4.57 -6.22
C ARG A 170 7.28 3.48 -6.25
N GLU A 171 7.65 2.33 -6.81
CA GLU A 171 6.76 1.17 -6.95
C GLU A 171 7.27 0.00 -6.11
N GLY A 172 7.33 0.12 -4.79
CA GLY A 172 7.73 -0.96 -3.87
C GLY A 172 9.22 -1.33 -3.87
N SER A 173 10.10 -0.62 -4.58
CA SER A 173 11.55 -0.77 -4.45
C SER A 173 12.31 0.49 -4.89
N ALA A 174 13.55 0.64 -4.41
CA ALA A 174 14.43 1.73 -4.80
C ALA A 174 14.79 1.70 -6.30
N ASP A 175 14.90 0.51 -6.90
CA ASP A 175 15.17 0.34 -8.33
C ASP A 175 14.03 0.83 -9.23
N ARG A 176 12.81 0.87 -8.70
CA ARG A 176 11.62 1.36 -9.40
C ARG A 176 11.28 2.78 -8.95
N HIS A 177 12.30 3.66 -8.92
CA HIS A 177 12.16 5.09 -8.64
C HIS A 177 12.21 5.91 -9.93
N TYR A 178 11.15 6.70 -10.15
CA TYR A 178 11.00 7.52 -11.33
C TYR A 178 10.66 8.96 -10.97
N ARG A 179 11.03 9.89 -11.85
CA ARG A 179 10.75 11.33 -11.74
C ARG A 179 10.24 11.87 -13.07
N CYS A 180 9.39 12.89 -13.00
CA CYS A 180 9.07 13.76 -14.11
C CYS A 180 8.91 15.21 -13.61
N GLU A 181 8.99 16.18 -14.52
CA GLU A 181 8.75 17.59 -14.20
C GLU A 181 7.42 18.05 -14.76
N LEU A 182 6.64 18.74 -13.94
CA LEU A 182 5.32 19.25 -14.27
C LEU A 182 5.29 20.78 -14.15
N PRO A 183 4.64 21.48 -15.08
CA PRO A 183 4.63 22.93 -15.11
C PRO A 183 3.65 23.57 -14.11
N ASP A 184 2.72 22.78 -13.57
CA ASP A 184 1.64 23.30 -12.73
C ASP A 184 1.21 22.32 -11.65
N LEU A 185 0.65 22.87 -10.57
CA LEU A 185 0.16 22.11 -9.43
C LEU A 185 -1.10 21.30 -9.76
N ALA A 186 -1.90 21.69 -10.76
CA ALA A 186 -3.12 20.99 -11.10
C ALA A 186 -2.83 19.57 -11.62
N ARG A 187 -1.79 19.40 -12.44
CA ARG A 187 -1.32 18.09 -12.89
C ARG A 187 -0.76 17.25 -11.75
N VAL A 188 -0.05 17.87 -10.80
CA VAL A 188 0.44 17.19 -9.58
C VAL A 188 -0.74 16.70 -8.75
N THR A 189 -1.73 17.56 -8.48
CA THR A 189 -2.92 17.22 -7.71
C THR A 189 -3.68 16.06 -8.34
N ARG A 190 -3.88 16.08 -9.66
CA ARG A 190 -4.51 14.97 -10.38
C ARG A 190 -3.75 13.66 -10.23
N ALA A 191 -2.42 13.69 -10.27
CA ALA A 191 -1.61 12.48 -10.06
C ALA A 191 -1.76 11.95 -8.63
N PHE A 192 -1.77 12.83 -7.62
CA PHE A 192 -1.98 12.44 -6.23
C PHE A 192 -3.38 11.87 -5.98
N GLU A 193 -4.42 12.48 -6.54
CA GLU A 193 -5.80 12.00 -6.43
C GLU A 193 -5.99 10.63 -7.10
N ALA A 194 -5.49 10.46 -8.32
CA ALA A 194 -5.57 9.19 -9.04
C ALA A 194 -4.75 8.08 -8.34
N PHE A 195 -3.59 8.43 -7.76
CA PHE A 195 -2.87 7.53 -6.89
C PHE A 195 -3.69 7.20 -5.63
N ALA A 196 -4.24 8.18 -4.90
CA ALA A 196 -5.07 7.92 -3.72
C ALA A 196 -6.23 6.94 -4.02
N ALA A 197 -6.91 7.15 -5.14
CA ALA A 197 -8.01 6.31 -5.62
C ALA A 197 -7.58 4.91 -6.09
N GLY A 198 -6.29 4.72 -6.41
CA GLY A 198 -5.79 3.47 -6.97
C GLY A 198 -6.25 3.25 -8.42
N GLU A 199 -6.32 4.33 -9.20
CA GLU A 199 -6.68 4.27 -10.61
C GLU A 199 -5.60 3.54 -11.43
N ASP A 200 -6.02 2.54 -12.21
CA ASP A 200 -5.12 1.86 -13.14
C ASP A 200 -4.59 2.83 -14.19
N GLY A 201 -3.28 2.73 -14.47
CA GLY A 201 -2.65 3.57 -15.48
C GLY A 201 -2.61 5.06 -15.14
N TRP A 202 -2.83 5.48 -13.88
CA TRP A 202 -2.75 6.88 -13.46
C TRP A 202 -1.44 7.57 -13.88
N ALA A 203 -0.34 6.80 -13.93
CA ALA A 203 0.98 7.28 -14.30
C ALA A 203 1.17 7.40 -15.83
N ALA A 204 0.24 6.88 -16.63
CA ALA A 204 0.27 6.96 -18.08
C ALA A 204 0.05 8.42 -18.52
N GLY A 205 0.94 8.93 -19.38
CA GLY A 205 0.87 10.31 -19.87
C GLY A 205 1.88 11.27 -19.24
N PHE A 206 2.68 10.82 -18.27
CA PHE A 206 3.84 11.57 -17.78
C PHE A 206 5.14 11.06 -18.41
N ALA A 207 6.06 11.98 -18.67
CA ALA A 207 7.38 11.69 -19.22
C ALA A 207 8.35 11.28 -18.10
N TRP A 208 8.16 10.07 -17.57
CA TRP A 208 8.99 9.53 -16.51
C TRP A 208 10.41 9.21 -16.99
N TYR A 209 11.40 9.53 -16.16
CA TYR A 209 12.76 9.01 -16.27
C TYR A 209 13.15 8.34 -14.95
N ARG A 210 14.01 7.33 -15.04
CA ARG A 210 14.53 6.62 -13.87
C ARG A 210 15.48 7.52 -13.08
N VAL A 211 15.35 7.51 -11.76
CA VAL A 211 16.28 8.20 -10.87
C VAL A 211 17.40 7.22 -10.50
N GLU A 212 18.65 7.62 -10.73
CA GLU A 212 19.83 6.89 -10.28
C GLU A 212 20.36 7.55 -9.00
N PHE A 213 20.83 6.74 -8.04
CA PHE A 213 21.40 7.20 -6.76
C PHE A 213 22.92 7.20 -6.82
#